data_AF-A0A4V2Z555-F1
#
_entry.id   AF-A0A4V2Z555-F1
#
_cell.length_a   1.000
_cell.length_b   1.000
_cell.length_c   1.000
_cell.angle_alpha   90.00
_cell.angle_beta   90.00
_cell.angle_gamma   90.00
#
_symmetry.space_group_name_H-M   'P 1'
#
loop_
_entity.id
_entity.type
_entity.pdbx_description
1 polymer ?
#
loop_
_entity_poly.entity_id
_entity_poly.type
_entity_poly.pdbx_seq_one_letter_code
_entity_poly.pdbx_strand_id
1 'polypeptide(L)' 'MVPGGPVLVEGPVEVVLEDGRTVTSDRFLVALCACRRSRSYPFCDTSHRRRVRTGDTGDQDAGTEGATEGRT' A
#
# COMPACT_ATOMS: atom_id res chain seq x y z
N MET A 1 -7.71 -5.40 5.06
CA MET A 1 -6.66 -4.51 4.53
C MET A 1 -5.93 -5.25 3.44
N VAL A 2 -5.70 -4.64 2.26
CA VAL A 2 -4.94 -5.29 1.19
C VAL A 2 -3.47 -5.41 1.63
N PRO A 3 -2.87 -6.61 1.64
CA PRO A 3 -1.47 -6.78 1.99
C PRO A 3 -0.58 -5.88 1.13
N GLY A 4 0.20 -5.01 1.76
CA GLY A 4 1.09 -4.08 1.07
C GLY A 4 0.40 -2.92 0.34
N GLY A 5 -0.91 -2.72 0.46
CA GLY A 5 -1.63 -1.58 -0.12
C GLY A 5 -1.63 -0.33 0.78
N PRO A 6 -2.05 0.84 0.26
CA PRO A 6 -2.29 2.02 1.08
C PRO A 6 -3.54 1.87 1.95
N VAL A 7 -3.62 2.66 3.01
CA VAL A 7 -4.84 2.85 3.80
C VAL A 7 -5.64 3.98 3.17
N LEU A 8 -6.90 3.70 2.79
CA LEU A 8 -7.80 4.72 2.27
C LEU A 8 -8.55 5.38 3.43
N VAL A 9 -8.55 6.70 3.46
CA VAL A 9 -9.21 7.52 4.49
C VAL A 9 -10.07 8.55 3.78
N GLU A 10 -11.32 8.72 4.23
CA GLU A 10 -12.19 9.80 3.77
C GLU A 10 -11.63 11.13 4.29
N GLY A 11 -11.50 12.11 3.40
CA GLY A 11 -10.96 13.42 3.73
C GLY A 11 -12.00 14.54 3.75
N PRO A 12 -11.57 15.79 3.98
CA PRO A 12 -10.18 16.25 4.13
C PRO A 12 -9.50 15.74 5.40
N VAL A 13 -8.17 15.57 5.36
CA VAL A 13 -7.39 15.06 6.51
C VAL A 13 -6.20 15.96 6.84
N GLU A 14 -5.87 15.98 8.13
CA GLU A 14 -4.61 16.51 8.67
C GLU A 14 -3.83 15.36 9.30
N VAL A 15 -2.57 15.19 8.88
CA VAL A 15 -1.70 14.10 9.33
C VAL A 15 -0.51 14.69 10.09
N VAL A 16 -0.37 14.27 11.34
CA VAL A 16 0.78 14.59 12.19
C VAL A 16 1.79 13.45 12.11
N LEU A 17 3.03 13.79 11.76
CA LEU A 17 4.13 12.85 11.63
C LEU A 17 4.88 12.68 12.97
N GLU A 18 5.69 11.62 13.07
CA GLU A 18 6.50 11.32 14.25
C GLU A 18 7.55 12.42 14.55
N ASP A 19 7.95 13.19 13.52
CA ASP A 19 8.87 14.33 13.64
C ASP A 19 8.16 15.65 14.02
N GLY A 20 6.85 15.60 14.27
CA GLY A 20 6.03 16.76 14.62
C GLY A 20 5.61 17.63 13.43
N ARG A 21 5.97 17.28 12.20
CA ARG A 21 5.46 17.98 11.01
C ARG A 21 4.00 17.62 10.73
N THR A 22 3.24 18.60 10.29
CA THR A 22 1.84 18.43 9.88
C THR A 22 1.71 18.62 8.37
N VAL A 23 0.97 17.71 7.74
CA VAL A 23 0.66 17.75 6.30
C VAL A 23 -0.82 17.52 6.08
N THR A 24 -1.42 18.33 5.22
CA THR A 24 -2.86 18.34 4.98
C THR A 24 -3.18 17.84 3.57
N SER A 25 -4.36 17.25 3.42
CA SER A 25 -4.94 16.94 2.12
C SER A 25 -6.41 17.34 2.10
N ASP A 26 -6.77 18.10 1.08
CA ASP A 26 -8.12 18.60 0.82
C ASP A 26 -8.99 17.62 0.01
N ARG A 27 -8.46 16.45 -0.32
CA ARG A 27 -9.15 15.44 -1.13
C ARG A 27 -10.18 14.69 -0.30
N PHE A 28 -11.30 14.36 -0.91
CA PHE A 28 -12.37 13.57 -0.29
C PHE A 28 -11.97 12.12 0.00
N LEU A 29 -10.94 11.60 -0.67
CA LEU A 29 -10.38 10.29 -0.40
C LEU A 29 -8.86 10.37 -0.50
N VAL A 30 -8.18 9.96 0.56
CA VAL A 30 -6.73 10.10 0.74
C VAL A 30 -6.12 8.72 0.95
N ALA A 31 -5.09 8.40 0.17
CA ALA A 31 -4.33 7.17 0.31
C ALA A 31 -3.09 7.41 1.18
N LEU A 32 -3.07 6.86 2.39
CA LEU A 32 -1.93 6.91 3.30
C LEU A 32 -0.98 5.73 3.07
N CYS A 33 0.31 6.01 3.17
CA CYS A 33 1.36 5.04 2.96
C CYS A 33 1.51 4.14 4.19
N ALA A 34 1.19 2.84 4.04
CA ALA A 34 1.49 1.82 5.05
C ALA A 34 2.87 1.15 4.85
N CYS A 35 3.49 1.30 3.67
CA CYS A 35 4.71 0.58 3.31
C CYS A 35 6.02 1.32 3.61
N ARG A 36 5.95 2.60 4.00
CA ARG A 36 7.10 3.52 4.23
C ARG A 36 8.09 3.67 3.06
N ARG A 37 7.73 3.24 1.84
CA ARG A 37 8.56 3.41 0.63
C ARG A 37 8.24 4.66 -0.18
N SER A 38 7.18 5.39 0.19
CA SER A 38 6.75 6.58 -0.55
C SER A 38 7.76 7.72 -0.44
N ARG A 39 8.00 8.40 -1.56
CA ARG A 39 8.79 9.64 -1.59
C ARG A 39 7.99 10.86 -1.12
N SER A 40 6.67 10.76 -1.12
CA SER A 40 5.74 11.78 -0.64
C SER A 40 5.09 11.39 0.70
N TYR A 41 5.83 10.63 1.53
CA TYR A 41 5.37 10.23 2.86
C TYR A 41 4.82 11.45 3.62
N PRO A 42 3.59 11.39 4.19
CA PRO A 42 2.79 10.21 4.52
C PRO A 42 1.85 9.69 3.42
N PHE A 43 1.77 10.33 2.26
CA PHE A 43 0.84 9.93 1.20
C PHE A 43 1.40 8.79 0.35
N CYS A 44 0.50 8.00 -0.25
CA CYS A 44 0.87 6.93 -1.16
C CYS A 44 1.18 7.47 -2.57
N ASP A 45 2.35 7.16 -3.09
CA ASP A 45 2.82 7.48 -4.45
C ASP A 45 2.91 6.24 -5.36
N THR A 46 2.24 5.15 -4.98
CA THR A 46 2.33 3.81 -5.60
C THR A 46 3.67 3.07 -5.44
N SER A 47 4.64 3.59 -4.67
CA SER A 47 5.91 2.89 -4.37
C SER A 47 5.75 1.58 -3.60
N HIS A 48 4.54 1.28 -3.14
CA HIS A 48 4.25 -0.02 -2.56
C HIS A 48 4.30 -1.16 -3.59
N ARG A 49 4.06 -0.88 -4.87
CA ARG A 49 4.10 -1.87 -5.95
C ARG A 49 5.53 -2.37 -6.15
N ARG A 50 5.72 -3.69 -6.12
CA ARG A 50 7.03 -4.31 -6.39
C ARG A 50 7.45 -3.94 -7.82
N ARG A 51 8.58 -3.24 -7.97
CA ARG A 51 9.21 -3.06 -9.27
C ARG A 51 9.87 -4.40 -9.63
N VAL A 52 9.18 -5.23 -10.38
CA VAL A 52 9.81 -6.42 -10.97
C VAL A 52 10.83 -5.90 -11.98
N ARG A 53 12.12 -5.99 -11.64
CA ARG A 53 13.17 -5.94 -12.65
C ARG A 53 13.06 -7.27 -13.39
N THR A 54 12.78 -7.23 -14.69
CA THR A 54 12.86 -8.40 -15.56
C THR A 54 14.31 -8.89 -15.55
N GLY A 55 14.67 -9.79 -14.62
CA GLY A 55 16.05 -10.26 -14.48
C GLY A 55 16.46 -10.87 -13.14
N ASP A 56 15.59 -10.90 -12.12
CA ASP A 56 15.87 -11.68 -10.91
C ASP A 56 14.59 -12.38 -10.47
N THR A 57 14.55 -13.69 -10.67
CA THR A 57 13.48 -14.58 -10.22
C THR A 57 13.61 -14.72 -8.70
N GLY A 58 13.22 -13.67 -7.99
CA GLY A 58 13.10 -13.62 -6.54
C GLY A 58 11.64 -13.78 -6.14
N ASP A 59 11.30 -15.02 -5.85
CA ASP A 59 10.14 -15.59 -5.15
C ASP A 59 9.49 -14.73 -4.01
N GLN A 60 8.28 -15.14 -3.60
CA GLN A 60 7.43 -14.74 -2.45
C GLN A 60 6.60 -13.44 -2.57
N ASP A 61 5.27 -13.36 -2.38
CA ASP A 61 4.25 -14.21 -1.74
C ASP A 61 3.13 -14.57 -2.76
N ALA A 62 2.69 -15.81 -2.96
CA ALA A 62 2.07 -16.77 -2.04
C ALA A 62 0.67 -16.34 -1.53
N GLY A 63 -0.30 -16.28 -2.45
CA GLY A 63 -1.72 -16.45 -2.14
C GLY A 63 -2.10 -17.92 -2.30
N THR A 64 -1.87 -18.72 -1.26
CA THR A 64 -2.35 -20.11 -1.18
C THR A 64 -3.80 -20.12 -0.73
N GLU A 65 -4.73 -20.44 -1.63
CA GLU A 65 -5.99 -21.18 -1.39
C GLU A 65 -6.31 -21.87 -2.73
N GLY A 66 -5.96 -23.14 -2.95
CA GLY A 66 -6.55 -24.29 -2.29
C GLY A 66 -7.60 -24.90 -3.22
N ALA A 67 -7.15 -25.67 -4.22
CA ALA A 67 -8.00 -26.52 -5.03
C ALA A 67 -8.57 -27.67 -4.20
N THR A 68 -9.84 -27.99 -4.36
CA THR A 68 -10.27 -29.40 -4.40
C THR A 68 -11.26 -29.58 -5.53
N GLU A 69 -10.87 -30.47 -6.42
CA GLU A 69 -11.51 -30.86 -7.66
C GLU A 69 -12.85 -31.57 -7.43
N GLY A 70 -13.62 -31.67 -8.51
CA GLY A 70 -14.92 -32.31 -8.55
C GLY A 70 -14.92 -33.77 -8.09
N ARG A 71 -16.10 -34.18 -7.60
CA ARG A 71 -16.49 -35.57 -7.47
C ARG A 71 -17.91 -35.73 -7.99
N THR A 72 -17.99 -36.50 -9.08
CA THR A 72 -19.15 -37.06 -9.82
C THR A 72 -20.10 -36.08 -10.49
#